data_AF-A0A7S3TX92-F1
#
_entry.id   AF-A0A7S3TX92-F1
#
_cell.length_a   1.000
_cell.length_b   1.000
_cell.length_c   1.000
_cell.angle_alpha   90.00
_cell.angle_beta   90.00
_cell.angle_gamma   90.00
#
_symmetry.space_group_name_H-M   'P 1'
#
loop_
_entity.id
_entity.type
_entity.pdbx_description
1 polymer ?
#
loop_
_entity_poly.entity_id
_entity_poly.type
_entity_poly.pdbx_seq_one_letter_code
_entity_poly.pdbx_strand_id
1 'polypeptide(L)'
;EQMMELRCPQCRHVFGAFDGCAALRCATANCGANFCAFCLADCGDNAHPHVVQCSLNPTPGEYSVSEADWTRVVEDERRRKLEEFWGTLDPELKEAMAADVSV
;
A
#
# COMPACT_ATOMS: atom_id res chain seq x y z
N GLU A 1 -12.58 9.03 9.49
CA GLU A 1 -12.03 8.16 8.42
C GLU A 1 -10.54 7.93 8.66
N GLN A 2 -10.11 6.69 8.95
CA GLN A 2 -8.69 6.29 8.98
C GLN A 2 -8.52 4.94 8.27
N MET A 3 -9.27 4.75 7.19
CA MET A 3 -9.40 3.47 6.53
C MET A 3 -8.34 3.37 5.42
N MET A 4 -7.33 2.53 5.65
CA MET A 4 -6.35 2.05 4.67
C MET A 4 -5.27 3.05 4.20
N GLU A 5 -4.56 3.67 5.15
CA GLU A 5 -3.29 4.36 4.85
C GLU A 5 -2.18 3.34 4.53
N LEU A 6 -1.18 3.75 3.73
CA LEU A 6 0.04 2.96 3.52
C LEU A 6 0.76 2.81 4.86
N ARG A 7 1.17 1.58 5.17
CA ARG A 7 1.81 1.24 6.45
C ARG A 7 3.07 0.45 6.18
N CYS A 8 4.07 0.67 7.02
CA CYS A 8 5.28 -0.14 7.01
C CYS A 8 4.92 -1.63 7.17
N PRO A 9 5.44 -2.54 6.33
CA PRO A 9 5.15 -3.98 6.44
C PRO A 9 5.69 -4.60 7.73
N GLN A 10 6.73 -4.01 8.33
CA GLN A 10 7.35 -4.47 9.58
C GLN A 10 6.63 -3.91 10.82
N CYS A 11 6.68 -2.59 11.04
CA CYS A 11 6.19 -1.99 12.29
C CYS A 11 4.77 -1.42 12.22
N ARG A 12 4.10 -1.49 11.06
CA ARG A 12 2.73 -1.00 10.82
C ARG A 12 2.52 0.51 11.02
N HIS A 13 3.58 1.27 11.26
CA HIS A 13 3.54 2.73 11.32
C HIS A 13 3.04 3.29 9.98
N VAL A 14 2.19 4.31 10.07
CA VAL A 14 1.62 4.99 8.91
C VAL A 14 2.73 5.72 8.18
N PHE A 15 2.76 5.59 6.86
CA PHE A 15 3.67 6.35 6.04
C PHE A 15 3.26 7.84 6.03
N GLY A 16 4.24 8.74 6.10
CA GLY A 16 4.03 10.18 6.11
C GLY A 16 3.75 10.77 4.73
N ALA A 17 4.15 12.03 4.53
CA ALA A 17 4.01 12.70 3.25
C ALA A 17 4.90 12.05 2.18
N PHE A 18 4.36 11.95 0.97
CA PHE A 18 5.07 11.48 -0.21
C PHE A 18 6.00 12.57 -0.74
N ASP A 19 7.24 12.21 -1.08
CA ASP A 19 8.30 13.11 -1.52
C ASP A 19 8.70 12.93 -3.00
N GLY A 20 7.95 12.10 -3.74
CA GLY A 20 8.26 11.75 -5.13
C GLY A 20 8.92 10.39 -5.30
N CYS A 21 9.47 9.78 -4.25
CA CYS A 21 10.15 8.48 -4.35
C CYS A 21 9.27 7.32 -3.87
N ALA A 22 9.09 6.30 -4.71
CA ALA A 22 8.34 5.08 -4.36
C ALA A 22 9.18 4.02 -3.63
N ALA A 23 10.47 4.26 -3.41
CA ALA A 23 11.34 3.44 -2.56
C ALA A 23 11.34 3.99 -1.12
N LEU A 24 10.37 3.54 -0.33
CA LEU A 24 10.09 4.12 0.98
C LEU A 24 11.04 3.59 2.04
N ARG A 25 11.36 4.43 3.02
CA ARG A 25 12.05 4.06 4.25
C ARG A 25 11.20 4.43 5.46
N CYS A 26 11.04 3.49 6.39
CA CYS A 26 10.30 3.74 7.61
C CYS A 26 11.03 4.77 8.50
N ALA A 27 10.32 5.84 8.90
CA ALA A 27 10.86 6.90 9.75
C ALA A 27 10.96 6.51 11.23
N THR A 28 10.37 5.39 11.65
CA THR A 28 10.44 4.93 13.04
C THR A 28 11.88 4.53 13.38
N ALA A 29 12.44 5.15 14.43
CA ALA A 29 13.85 5.00 14.83
C ALA A 29 14.31 3.55 15.00
N ASN A 30 13.44 2.67 15.53
CA ASN A 30 13.76 1.26 15.78
C ASN A 30 13.33 0.31 14.63
N CYS A 31 12.94 0.85 13.47
CA CYS A 31 12.51 0.05 12.33
C CYS A 31 13.44 0.27 11.14
N GLY A 32 13.40 1.46 10.52
CA GLY A 32 14.24 1.77 9.36
C GLY A 32 14.02 0.90 8.12
N ALA A 33 13.01 0.03 8.09
CA ALA A 33 12.75 -0.88 6.97
C ALA A 33 12.56 -0.13 5.65
N ASN A 34 13.12 -0.66 4.57
CA ASN A 34 12.90 -0.15 3.22
C ASN A 34 11.88 -1.02 2.50
N PHE A 35 10.89 -0.40 1.86
CA PHE A 35 9.80 -1.13 1.24
C PHE A 35 9.28 -0.44 -0.01
N CYS A 36 8.67 -1.22 -0.89
CA CYS A 36 8.05 -0.73 -2.12
C CYS A 36 6.73 -0.02 -1.81
N ALA A 37 6.54 1.21 -2.29
CA ALA A 37 5.27 1.91 -2.11
C ALA A 37 4.09 1.24 -2.84
N PHE A 38 4.35 0.52 -3.93
CA PHE A 38 3.30 -0.06 -4.77
C PHE A 38 2.72 -1.36 -4.20
N CYS A 39 3.58 -2.26 -3.72
CA CYS A 39 3.15 -3.59 -3.26
C CYS A 39 3.34 -3.80 -1.75
N LEU A 40 4.00 -2.86 -1.07
CA LEU A 40 4.39 -2.93 0.35
C LEU A 40 5.31 -4.10 0.72
N ALA A 41 6.02 -4.69 -0.27
CA ALA A 41 7.03 -5.69 0.01
C ALA A 41 8.19 -5.09 0.79
N ASP A 42 8.60 -5.77 1.86
CA ASP A 42 9.85 -5.49 2.57
C ASP A 42 11.03 -5.82 1.64
N CYS A 43 11.90 -4.83 1.44
CA CYS A 43 13.05 -4.88 0.53
C CYS A 43 14.39 -4.90 1.28
N GLY A 44 14.37 -5.03 2.62
CA GLY A 44 15.58 -4.99 3.44
C GLY A 44 16.26 -3.61 3.40
N ASP A 45 17.47 -3.56 2.85
CA ASP A 45 18.33 -2.36 2.88
C ASP A 45 18.06 -1.35 1.75
N ASN A 46 17.47 -1.79 0.63
CA ASN A 46 17.24 -0.91 -0.52
C ASN A 46 16.03 -1.35 -1.34
N ALA A 47 15.01 -0.51 -1.40
CA ALA A 47 13.79 -0.77 -2.17
C ALA A 47 13.87 -0.38 -3.65
N HIS A 48 14.83 0.46 -4.06
CA HIS A 48 14.89 0.96 -5.45
C HIS A 48 14.92 -0.15 -6.51
N PRO A 49 15.74 -1.22 -6.38
CA PRO A 49 15.78 -2.28 -7.39
C PRO A 49 14.42 -2.96 -7.56
N HIS A 50 13.69 -3.17 -6.45
CA HIS A 50 12.36 -3.74 -6.48
C HIS A 50 11.36 -2.78 -7.14
N VAL A 51 11.35 -1.51 -6.73
CA VAL A 51 10.39 -0.50 -7.22
C VAL A 51 10.44 -0.38 -8.75
N VAL A 52 11.64 -0.31 -9.31
CA VAL A 52 11.86 -0.21 -10.77
C VAL A 52 11.30 -1.42 -11.53
N GLN A 53 11.29 -2.59 -10.90
CA GLN A 53 10.86 -3.86 -11.49
C GLN A 53 9.48 -4.31 -10.99
N CYS A 54 8.83 -3.53 -10.14
CA CYS A 54 7.59 -3.93 -9.49
C CYS A 54 6.49 -4.03 -10.54
N SER A 55 5.76 -5.14 -10.55
CA SER A 55 4.64 -5.36 -11.47
C SER A 55 3.49 -4.37 -11.26
N LEU A 56 3.44 -3.70 -10.10
CA LEU A 56 2.47 -2.67 -9.76
C LEU A 56 2.99 -1.25 -10.00
N ASN A 57 4.20 -1.10 -10.56
CA ASN A 57 4.74 0.21 -10.91
C ASN A 57 4.00 0.77 -12.14
N PRO A 58 3.32 1.92 -12.04
CA PRO A 58 2.63 2.53 -13.18
C PRO A 58 3.61 3.05 -14.25
N THR A 59 4.88 3.25 -13.89
CA THR A 59 5.94 3.74 -14.77
C THR A 59 7.16 2.82 -14.68
N PRO A 60 7.14 1.65 -15.37
CA PRO A 60 8.24 0.69 -15.33
C PRO A 60 9.57 1.33 -15.70
N GLY A 61 10.63 1.00 -14.96
CA GLY A 61 11.95 1.61 -15.16
C GLY A 61 12.25 2.78 -14.22
N GLU A 62 11.22 3.41 -13.64
CA GLU A 62 11.37 4.58 -12.78
C GLU A 62 11.02 4.27 -11.32
N TYR A 63 11.68 4.96 -10.39
CA TYR A 63 11.31 4.95 -8.97
C TYR A 63 10.64 6.25 -8.52
N SER A 64 10.70 7.29 -9.36
CA SER A 64 10.05 8.57 -9.11
C SER A 64 8.62 8.53 -9.66
N VAL A 65 7.65 9.01 -8.88
CA VAL A 65 6.22 8.97 -9.25
C VAL A 65 5.61 10.36 -9.13
N SER A 66 4.75 10.73 -10.08
CA SER A 66 4.02 12.00 -10.03
C SER A 66 2.98 11.99 -8.91
N GLU A 67 2.57 13.15 -8.39
CA GLU A 67 1.49 13.23 -7.39
C GLU A 67 0.17 12.62 -7.90
N ALA A 68 -0.11 12.78 -9.20
CA ALA A 68 -1.30 12.22 -9.84
C ALA A 68 -1.28 10.69 -9.83
N ASP A 69 -0.12 10.09 -10.16
CA ASP A 69 0.03 8.63 -10.14
C ASP A 69 0.14 8.11 -8.69
N TRP A 70 0.70 8.89 -7.78
CA TRP A 70 0.73 8.55 -6.35
C TRP A 70 -0.67 8.35 -5.78
N THR A 71 -1.61 9.23 -6.13
CA THR A 71 -3.01 9.10 -5.71
C THR A 71 -3.60 7.77 -6.20
N ARG A 72 -3.32 7.38 -7.45
CA ARG A 72 -3.77 6.09 -8.01
C ARG A 72 -3.17 4.90 -7.26
N VAL A 73 -1.88 4.95 -6.96
CA VAL A 73 -1.17 3.91 -6.20
C VAL A 73 -1.81 3.69 -4.83
N VAL A 74 -2.12 4.77 -4.12
CA VAL A 74 -2.77 4.70 -2.81
C VAL A 74 -4.16 4.07 -2.94
N GLU A 75 -4.97 4.50 -3.93
CA GLU A 75 -6.31 3.97 -4.12
C GLU A 75 -6.32 2.49 -4.57
N ASP A 76 -5.40 2.08 -5.42
CA ASP A 76 -5.28 0.68 -5.86
C ASP A 76 -4.86 -0.23 -4.70
N GLU A 77 -3.96 0.24 -3.82
CA GLU A 77 -3.57 -0.51 -2.63
C GLU A 77 -4.72 -0.61 -1.61
N ARG A 78 -5.52 0.45 -1.46
CA ARG A 78 -6.74 0.43 -0.64
C ARG A 78 -7.73 -0.60 -1.16
N ARG A 79 -7.98 -0.58 -2.48
CA ARG A 79 -8.85 -1.55 -3.15
C ARG A 79 -8.36 -2.97 -2.92
N ARG A 80 -7.06 -3.24 -3.13
CA ARG A 80 -6.47 -4.58 -2.94
C ARG A 80 -6.65 -5.08 -1.51
N LYS A 81 -6.39 -4.25 -0.50
CA LYS A 81 -6.59 -4.61 0.91
C LYS A 81 -8.06 -4.86 1.25
N LEU A 82 -8.95 -4.06 0.69
CA LEU A 82 -10.39 -4.26 0.87
C LEU A 82 -10.84 -5.58 0.26
N GLU A 83 -10.39 -5.89 -0.95
CA GLU A 83 -10.68 -7.16 -1.65
C GLU A 83 -10.10 -8.36 -0.89
N GLU A 84 -8.87 -8.27 -0.39
CA GLU A 84 -8.25 -9.30 0.44
C GLU A 84 -9.04 -9.52 1.74
N PHE A 85 -9.31 -8.44 2.47
CA PHE A 85 -10.10 -8.51 3.71
C PHE A 85 -11.49 -9.07 3.45
N TRP A 86 -12.20 -8.56 2.44
CA TRP A 86 -13.51 -9.06 2.03
C TRP A 86 -13.41 -10.55 1.71
N GLY A 87 -12.40 -10.99 0.96
CA GLY A 87 -12.13 -12.40 0.66
C GLY A 87 -12.10 -13.29 1.91
N THR A 88 -11.50 -12.82 3.01
CA THR A 88 -11.39 -13.57 4.28
C THR A 88 -12.66 -13.66 5.12
N LEU A 89 -13.69 -12.84 4.85
CA LEU A 89 -14.91 -12.85 5.65
C LEU A 89 -15.75 -14.11 5.39
N ASP A 90 -16.45 -14.56 6.44
CA ASP A 90 -17.41 -15.65 6.36
C ASP A 90 -18.57 -15.30 5.39
N PRO A 91 -19.08 -16.26 4.59
CA PRO A 91 -20.19 -16.01 3.67
C PRO A 91 -21.44 -15.41 4.34
N GLU A 92 -21.79 -15.85 5.55
CA GLU A 92 -22.97 -15.35 6.28
C GLU A 92 -22.79 -13.88 6.66
N LEU A 93 -21.58 -13.51 7.09
CA LEU A 93 -21.24 -12.12 7.40
C LEU A 93 -21.23 -11.24 6.12
N LYS A 94 -20.73 -11.76 5.00
CA LYS A 94 -20.76 -11.05 3.70
C LYS A 94 -22.20 -10.77 3.26
N GLU A 95 -23.09 -11.76 3.36
CA GLU A 95 -24.50 -11.62 3.00
C GLU A 95 -25.20 -10.60 3.91
N ALA A 96 -24.96 -10.66 5.22
CA ALA A 96 -25.51 -9.69 6.17
C ALA A 96 -25.05 -8.25 5.86
N MET A 97 -23.76 -8.04 5.60
CA MET A 97 -23.21 -6.72 5.24
C MET A 97 -23.73 -6.22 3.88
N ALA A 98 -23.90 -7.11 2.89
CA ALA A 98 -24.44 -6.73 1.58
C ALA A 98 -25.92 -6.31 1.65
N ALA A 99 -26.69 -6.95 2.54
CA ALA A 99 -28.10 -6.59 2.76
C ALA A 99 -28.25 -5.19 3.40
N ASP A 100 -27.34 -4.81 4.31
CA ASP A 100 -27.39 -3.55 5.07
C ASP A 100 -27.02 -2.29 4.24
N VAL A 101 -26.39 -2.47 3.08
CA VAL A 101 -26.05 -1.38 2.14
C VAL A 101 -27.28 -0.94 1.30
N SER A 102 -28.42 -1.59 1.44
CA SER A 102 -29.64 -1.32 0.67
C SER A 102 -30.52 -0.18 1.24
N VAL A 103 -29.95 0.78 1.99
CA VAL A 103 -30.66 1.94 2.58
C VAL A 103 -30.32 3.23 1.85
#